data_AF-A0A1H8IYX4-F1
#
_entry.id   AF-A0A1H8IYX4-F1
#
_cell.length_a   1.000
_cell.length_b   1.000
_cell.length_c   1.000
_cell.angle_alpha   90.00
_cell.angle_beta   90.00
_cell.angle_gamma   90.00
#
_symmetry.space_group_name_H-M   'P 1'
#
loop_
_entity.id
_entity.type
_entity.pdbx_description
1 polymer ?
#
loop_
_entity_poly.entity_id
_entity_poly.type
_entity_poly.pdbx_seq_one_letter_code
_entity_poly.pdbx_strand_id
1 'polypeptide(L)'
;MACAGDVPTLETLAAVELLRQQAPELRIRVINIVDLMTLQPREEHPHGLPDKDFDAMFTKDKPIIFAYHGYPWLIHRLTYRRTNHNNLHVRGYKEEGTTTTPFDMVVRNDLDRFHLVSDVVDRVAKLNQTGGYIKQFVRDKLIEHRHFITTYGKDMPEIINWKWSGTYH
;
A
#
# COMPACT_ATOMS: atom_id res chain seq x y z
N MET A 1 1.26 -7.19 0.59
CA MET A 1 1.18 -5.75 0.89
C MET A 1 1.60 -5.56 2.33
N ALA A 2 2.42 -4.55 2.58
CA ALA A 2 2.97 -4.24 3.89
C ALA A 2 2.63 -2.80 4.26
N CYS A 3 2.46 -2.50 5.55
CA CYS A 3 2.14 -1.15 6.00
C CYS A 3 2.79 -0.82 7.34
N ALA A 4 3.10 0.47 7.55
CA ALA A 4 3.57 1.00 8.83
C ALA A 4 3.04 2.43 9.06
N GLY A 5 2.17 2.57 10.06
CA GLY A 5 1.41 3.79 10.36
C GLY A 5 -0.09 3.56 10.27
N ASP A 6 -0.86 4.41 10.92
CA ASP A 6 -2.33 4.36 10.98
C ASP A 6 -2.99 4.55 9.61
N VAL A 7 -2.74 5.69 8.94
CA VAL A 7 -3.28 5.99 7.61
C VAL A 7 -2.77 5.00 6.55
N PRO A 8 -1.46 4.67 6.47
CA PRO A 8 -0.98 3.63 5.57
C PRO A 8 -1.66 2.26 5.77
N THR A 9 -1.97 1.90 7.02
CA THR A 9 -2.64 0.63 7.33
C THR A 9 -4.09 0.64 6.84
N LEU A 10 -4.83 1.74 7.10
CA LEU A 10 -6.19 1.93 6.61
C LEU A 10 -6.24 1.76 5.09
N GLU A 11 -5.38 2.50 4.36
CA GLU A 11 -5.38 2.51 2.91
C GLU A 11 -4.88 1.19 2.31
N THR A 12 -3.94 0.52 2.98
CA THR A 12 -3.51 -0.83 2.59
C THR A 12 -4.65 -1.83 2.71
N LEU A 13 -5.41 -1.81 3.80
CA LEU A 13 -6.56 -2.70 3.97
C LEU A 13 -7.65 -2.39 2.93
N ALA A 14 -7.97 -1.12 2.72
CA ALA A 14 -8.94 -0.73 1.69
C ALA A 14 -8.50 -1.15 0.28
N ALA A 15 -7.20 -1.00 -0.06
CA ALA A 15 -6.65 -1.49 -1.33
C ALA A 15 -6.78 -3.01 -1.48
N VAL A 16 -6.54 -3.77 -0.41
CA VAL A 16 -6.70 -5.23 -0.41
C VAL A 16 -8.14 -5.63 -0.66
N GLU A 17 -9.10 -4.92 -0.06
CA GLU A 17 -10.53 -5.17 -0.29
C GLU A 17 -10.93 -4.90 -1.75
N LEU A 18 -10.48 -3.78 -2.33
CA LEU A 18 -10.69 -3.47 -3.74
C LEU A 18 -10.06 -4.55 -4.64
N LEU A 19 -8.83 -4.97 -4.36
CA LEU A 19 -8.16 -6.04 -5.12
C LEU A 19 -8.91 -7.36 -5.04
N ARG A 20 -9.50 -7.71 -3.90
CA ARG A 20 -10.33 -8.93 -3.77
C ARG A 20 -11.59 -8.88 -4.63
N GLN A 21 -12.17 -7.69 -4.81
CA GLN A 21 -13.34 -7.51 -5.67
C GLN A 21 -12.97 -7.55 -7.15
N GLN A 22 -11.88 -6.88 -7.52
CA GLN A 22 -11.46 -6.71 -8.91
C GLN A 22 -10.64 -7.89 -9.47
N ALA A 23 -9.94 -8.64 -8.61
CA ALA A 23 -9.13 -9.80 -8.95
C ALA A 23 -9.22 -10.89 -7.86
N PRO A 24 -10.36 -11.61 -7.74
CA PRO A 24 -10.62 -12.57 -6.66
C PRO A 24 -9.60 -13.72 -6.57
N GLU A 25 -8.94 -14.05 -7.69
CA GLU A 25 -7.93 -15.09 -7.79
C GLU A 25 -6.53 -14.65 -7.30
N LEU A 26 -6.37 -13.38 -6.93
CA LEU A 26 -5.14 -12.82 -6.39
C LEU A 26 -5.02 -13.14 -4.90
N ARG A 27 -3.92 -13.81 -4.54
CA ARG A 27 -3.60 -14.08 -3.12
C ARG A 27 -2.70 -12.98 -2.59
N ILE A 28 -3.19 -12.26 -1.58
CA ILE A 28 -2.45 -11.18 -0.92
C ILE A 28 -2.22 -11.55 0.54
N ARG A 29 -0.96 -11.47 0.97
CA ARG A 29 -0.60 -11.42 2.39
C ARG A 29 -0.51 -9.95 2.82
N VAL A 30 -1.14 -9.62 3.93
CA VAL A 30 -1.01 -8.31 4.59
C VAL A 30 -0.06 -8.43 5.77
N ILE A 31 0.91 -7.52 5.87
CA ILE A 31 1.89 -7.46 6.95
C ILE A 31 1.82 -6.07 7.56
N ASN A 32 1.47 -5.98 8.84
CA ASN A 32 1.49 -4.72 9.59
C ASN A 32 2.79 -4.64 10.40
N ILE A 33 3.53 -3.55 10.25
CA ILE A 33 4.81 -3.32 10.91
C ILE A 33 4.63 -2.18 11.92
N VAL A 34 4.79 -2.52 13.19
CA VAL A 34 4.69 -1.57 14.30
C VAL A 34 6.07 -1.05 14.69
N ASP A 35 7.05 -1.95 14.85
CA ASP A 35 8.45 -1.60 15.11
C ASP A 35 9.25 -1.67 13.79
N LEU A 36 9.63 -0.52 13.23
CA LEU A 36 10.41 -0.44 11.99
C LEU A 36 11.80 -1.08 12.12
N MET A 37 12.38 -1.13 13.32
CA MET A 37 13.71 -1.68 13.52
C MET A 37 13.75 -3.19 13.27
N THR A 38 12.59 -3.87 13.30
CA THR A 38 12.45 -5.28 12.93
C THR A 38 12.80 -5.56 11.47
N LEU A 39 12.73 -4.54 10.60
CA LEU A 39 13.09 -4.67 9.18
C LEU A 39 14.59 -4.85 8.96
N GLN A 40 15.44 -4.37 9.87
CA GLN A 40 16.90 -4.49 9.77
C GLN A 40 17.37 -5.91 10.08
N PRO A 41 18.47 -6.41 9.47
CA PRO A 41 19.10 -7.65 9.90
C PRO A 41 19.43 -7.63 11.39
N ARG A 42 19.37 -8.78 12.04
CA ARG A 42 19.62 -8.91 13.49
C ARG A 42 21.05 -8.50 13.87
N GLU A 43 21.98 -8.64 12.94
CA GLU A 43 23.38 -8.24 13.07
C GLU A 43 23.56 -6.72 13.09
N GLU A 44 22.62 -5.97 12.50
CA GLU A 44 22.64 -4.50 12.44
C GLU A 44 21.88 -3.85 13.60
N HIS A 45 20.84 -4.51 14.12
CA HIS A 45 20.03 -3.98 15.21
C HIS A 45 19.47 -5.10 16.12
N PRO A 46 19.46 -4.93 17.46
CA PRO A 46 18.99 -5.97 18.39
C PRO A 46 17.54 -6.42 18.18
N HIS A 47 16.69 -5.52 17.66
CA HIS A 47 15.28 -5.81 17.33
C HIS A 47 15.11 -6.41 15.93
N GLY A 48 16.18 -6.45 15.13
CA GLY A 48 16.16 -6.91 13.76
C GLY A 48 15.73 -8.37 13.67
N LEU A 49 14.84 -8.66 12.71
CA LEU A 49 14.40 -10.03 12.48
C LEU A 49 15.54 -10.87 11.89
N PRO A 50 15.70 -12.14 12.29
CA PRO A 50 16.50 -13.10 11.54
C PRO A 50 16.03 -13.15 10.07
N ASP A 51 16.97 -13.31 9.13
CA ASP A 51 16.64 -13.34 7.69
C ASP A 51 15.57 -14.37 7.34
N LYS A 52 15.61 -15.54 7.99
CA LYS A 52 14.60 -16.59 7.81
C LYS A 52 13.18 -16.12 8.14
N ASP A 53 13.01 -15.34 9.20
CA ASP A 53 11.70 -14.85 9.66
C ASP A 53 11.21 -13.71 8.77
N PHE A 54 12.14 -12.84 8.34
CA PHE A 54 11.86 -11.81 7.34
C PHE A 54 11.38 -12.45 6.03
N ASP A 55 12.12 -13.43 5.50
CA ASP A 55 11.76 -14.15 4.27
C ASP A 55 10.42 -14.90 4.40
N ALA A 56 10.13 -15.47 5.57
CA ALA A 56 8.85 -16.13 5.83
C ALA A 56 7.67 -15.15 5.73
N MET A 57 7.85 -13.90 6.16
CA MET A 57 6.83 -12.84 6.10
C MET A 57 6.76 -12.19 4.72
N PHE A 58 7.88 -11.72 4.18
CA PHE A 58 7.95 -10.89 2.97
C PHE A 58 8.15 -11.68 1.67
N THR A 59 8.30 -13.01 1.78
CA THR A 59 8.65 -13.92 0.67
C THR A 59 10.04 -13.64 0.11
N LYS A 60 10.56 -14.55 -0.71
CA LYS A 60 11.89 -14.42 -1.34
C LYS A 60 11.83 -13.82 -2.74
N ASP A 61 10.66 -13.85 -3.39
CA ASP A 61 10.54 -13.65 -4.83
C ASP A 61 9.27 -12.90 -5.26
N LYS A 62 8.31 -12.61 -4.36
CA LYS A 62 7.07 -11.92 -4.74
C LYS A 62 7.18 -10.40 -4.55
N PRO A 63 6.47 -9.60 -5.38
CA PRO A 63 6.37 -8.16 -5.20
C PRO A 63 5.88 -7.75 -3.81
N ILE A 64 6.53 -6.75 -3.20
CA ILE A 64 6.13 -6.16 -1.93
C ILE A 64 5.74 -4.71 -2.18
N ILE A 65 4.44 -4.40 -2.13
CA ILE A 65 3.96 -3.02 -2.04
C ILE A 65 3.93 -2.64 -0.56
N PHE A 66 4.70 -1.62 -0.18
CA PHE A 66 4.85 -1.16 1.20
C PHE A 66 4.31 0.27 1.33
N ALA A 67 3.29 0.47 2.15
CA ALA A 67 2.74 1.78 2.49
C ALA A 67 3.34 2.30 3.81
N TYR A 68 3.95 3.47 3.79
CA TYR A 68 4.64 4.04 4.95
C TYR A 68 4.24 5.49 5.18
N HIS A 69 4.06 5.91 6.44
CA HIS A 69 3.66 7.29 6.75
C HIS A 69 4.77 8.31 6.52
N GLY A 70 6.03 7.89 6.58
CA GLY A 70 7.20 8.75 6.38
C GLY A 70 7.80 8.63 4.98
N TYR A 71 9.05 9.09 4.83
CA TYR A 71 9.75 9.03 3.56
C TYR A 71 10.09 7.59 3.15
N PRO A 72 9.76 7.16 1.91
CA PRO A 72 10.05 5.83 1.39
C PRO A 72 11.51 5.39 1.52
N TRP A 73 12.44 6.34 1.40
CA TRP A 73 13.89 6.10 1.48
C TRP A 73 14.34 5.41 2.77
N LEU A 74 13.67 5.68 3.89
CA LEU A 74 14.00 5.01 5.15
C LEU A 74 13.77 3.50 5.04
N ILE A 75 12.63 3.07 4.50
CA ILE A 75 12.30 1.65 4.37
C ILE A 75 13.30 0.95 3.46
N HIS A 76 13.69 1.56 2.34
CA HIS A 76 14.75 1.04 1.48
C HIS A 76 16.09 0.91 2.22
N ARG A 77 16.47 1.93 2.99
CA ARG A 77 17.69 1.89 3.81
C ARG A 77 17.64 0.79 4.88
N LEU A 78 16.49 0.54 5.51
CA LEU A 78 16.38 -0.50 6.55
C LEU A 78 16.39 -1.93 5.96
N THR A 79 16.06 -2.07 4.67
CA THR A 79 15.85 -3.38 4.03
C THR A 79 16.86 -3.72 2.94
N TYR A 80 17.84 -2.86 2.65
CA TYR A 80 18.77 -3.03 1.52
C TYR A 80 19.57 -4.35 1.51
N ARG A 81 19.77 -4.99 2.68
CA ARG A 81 20.44 -6.29 2.80
C ARG A 81 19.51 -7.51 2.74
N ARG A 82 18.20 -7.31 2.69
CA ARG A 82 17.21 -8.40 2.74
C ARG A 82 17.05 -9.07 1.38
N THR A 83 16.88 -10.39 1.35
CA THR A 83 16.82 -11.21 0.13
C THR A 83 15.92 -10.63 -0.97
N ASN A 84 14.72 -10.17 -0.63
CA ASN A 84 13.70 -9.75 -1.58
C ASN A 84 13.63 -8.22 -1.78
N HIS A 85 14.65 -7.48 -1.36
CA HIS A 85 14.63 -6.00 -1.39
C HIS A 85 14.46 -5.40 -2.80
N ASN A 86 14.88 -6.12 -3.85
CA ASN A 86 14.69 -5.69 -5.25
C ASN A 86 13.21 -5.64 -5.67
N ASN A 87 12.35 -6.44 -5.03
CA ASN A 87 10.90 -6.46 -5.26
C ASN A 87 10.13 -5.55 -4.28
N LEU A 88 10.85 -4.76 -3.47
CA LEU A 88 10.26 -3.83 -2.52
C LEU A 88 9.95 -2.50 -3.19
N HIS A 89 8.69 -2.12 -3.18
CA HIS A 89 8.20 -0.86 -3.72
C HIS A 89 7.47 -0.10 -2.63
N VAL A 90 8.08 1.01 -2.20
CA VAL A 90 7.61 1.77 -1.05
C VAL A 90 6.88 3.02 -1.52
N ARG A 91 5.66 3.20 -1.03
CA ARG A 91 4.90 4.45 -1.07
C ARG A 91 4.94 5.10 0.30
N GLY A 92 4.94 6.42 0.30
CA GLY A 92 4.95 7.21 1.52
C GLY A 92 4.98 8.68 1.21
N TYR A 93 5.34 9.48 2.19
CA TYR A 93 5.32 10.93 2.07
C TYR A 93 6.30 11.44 0.99
N LYS A 94 5.80 12.35 0.15
CA LYS A 94 6.49 12.94 -1.01
C LYS A 94 6.62 14.47 -0.94
N GLU A 95 6.34 15.09 0.21
CA GLU A 95 6.24 16.55 0.34
C GLU A 95 5.10 17.19 -0.44
N GLU A 96 4.11 16.39 -0.83
CA GLU A 96 2.94 16.90 -1.52
C GLU A 96 1.80 17.13 -0.53
N GLY A 97 1.48 18.41 -0.30
CA GLY A 97 0.46 18.77 0.67
C GLY A 97 0.00 20.22 0.52
N THR A 98 -1.26 20.45 0.87
CA THR A 98 -1.86 21.79 0.97
C THR A 98 -3.05 21.74 1.92
N THR A 99 -3.74 22.86 2.14
CA THR A 99 -5.02 22.84 2.85
C THR A 99 -6.04 22.11 1.99
N THR A 100 -6.31 20.84 2.34
CA THR A 100 -7.23 19.96 1.62
C THR A 100 -7.86 18.95 2.57
N THR A 101 -8.67 18.03 2.05
CA THR A 101 -9.33 16.99 2.84
C THR A 101 -8.34 15.87 3.25
N PRO A 102 -8.60 15.15 4.36
CA PRO A 102 -7.69 14.10 4.83
C PRO A 102 -7.32 13.06 3.77
N PHE A 103 -8.28 12.53 3.00
CA PHE A 103 -7.97 11.54 1.97
C PHE A 103 -7.25 12.16 0.75
N ASP A 104 -7.57 13.40 0.37
CA ASP A 104 -6.84 14.09 -0.71
C ASP A 104 -5.36 14.28 -0.38
N MET A 105 -5.02 14.50 0.90
CA MET A 105 -3.62 14.51 1.34
C MET A 105 -2.91 13.19 1.02
N VAL A 106 -3.60 12.06 1.15
CA VAL A 106 -3.04 10.74 0.85
C VAL A 106 -2.93 10.52 -0.66
N VAL A 107 -3.96 10.94 -1.42
CA VAL A 107 -3.98 10.87 -2.90
C VAL A 107 -2.82 11.64 -3.51
N ARG A 108 -2.54 12.85 -2.99
CA ARG A 108 -1.41 13.69 -3.43
C ARG A 108 -0.04 13.04 -3.25
N ASN A 109 0.09 12.11 -2.31
CA ASN A 109 1.32 11.38 -2.06
C ASN A 109 1.36 10.00 -2.75
N ASP A 110 0.38 9.68 -3.60
CA ASP A 110 0.16 8.37 -4.22
C ASP A 110 0.13 7.22 -3.19
N LEU A 111 -0.35 7.49 -1.98
CA LEU A 111 -0.38 6.52 -0.87
C LEU A 111 -1.78 5.96 -0.64
N ASP A 112 -2.79 6.49 -1.34
CA ASP A 112 -4.18 6.07 -1.17
C ASP A 112 -4.43 4.69 -1.77
N ARG A 113 -5.56 4.09 -1.37
CA ARG A 113 -5.98 2.76 -1.80
C ARG A 113 -5.98 2.57 -3.32
N PHE A 114 -6.29 3.59 -4.12
CA PHE A 114 -6.39 3.43 -5.57
C PHE A 114 -5.00 3.37 -6.22
N HIS A 115 -4.06 4.22 -5.80
CA HIS A 115 -2.67 4.13 -6.25
C HIS A 115 -2.01 2.83 -5.78
N LEU A 116 -2.28 2.37 -4.56
CA LEU A 116 -1.81 1.08 -4.06
C LEU A 116 -2.34 -0.10 -4.88
N VAL A 117 -3.62 -0.06 -5.32
CA VAL A 117 -4.19 -1.05 -6.25
C VAL A 117 -3.43 -1.02 -7.59
N SER A 118 -3.21 0.16 -8.17
CA SER A 118 -2.46 0.29 -9.44
C SER A 118 -1.05 -0.29 -9.32
N ASP A 119 -0.36 -0.04 -8.21
CA ASP A 119 0.99 -0.56 -7.98
C ASP A 119 1.05 -2.08 -7.96
N VAL A 120 0.02 -2.74 -7.40
CA VAL A 120 -0.10 -4.20 -7.43
C VAL A 120 -0.32 -4.69 -8.87
N VAL A 121 -1.22 -4.05 -9.62
CA VAL A 121 -1.51 -4.40 -11.01
C VAL A 121 -0.26 -4.30 -11.88
N ASP A 122 0.58 -3.28 -11.67
CA ASP A 122 1.81 -3.07 -12.42
C ASP A 122 2.87 -4.16 -12.24
N ARG A 123 2.80 -4.92 -11.13
CA ARG A 123 3.91 -5.80 -10.70
C ARG A 123 3.53 -7.26 -10.61
N VAL A 124 2.25 -7.58 -10.55
CA VAL A 124 1.78 -8.97 -10.52
C VAL A 124 1.49 -9.43 -11.94
N ALA A 125 2.39 -10.23 -12.51
CA ALA A 125 2.28 -10.76 -13.87
C ALA A 125 0.94 -11.46 -14.18
N LYS A 126 0.31 -12.08 -13.18
CA LYS A 126 -1.01 -12.73 -13.32
C LYS A 126 -2.11 -11.75 -13.73
N LEU A 127 -1.95 -10.47 -13.40
CA LEU A 127 -2.90 -9.41 -13.73
C LEU A 127 -2.65 -8.77 -15.10
N ASN A 128 -1.67 -9.23 -15.89
CA ASN A 128 -1.36 -8.61 -17.18
C ASN A 128 -2.56 -8.57 -18.15
N GLN A 129 -3.46 -9.57 -18.09
CA GLN A 129 -4.63 -9.65 -18.97
C GLN A 129 -5.82 -8.80 -18.47
N THR A 130 -6.05 -8.75 -17.16
CA THR A 130 -7.18 -8.03 -16.54
C THR A 130 -6.82 -6.62 -16.07
N GLY A 131 -5.53 -6.31 -15.98
CA GLY A 131 -4.99 -5.10 -15.38
C GLY A 131 -5.41 -3.82 -16.08
N GLY A 132 -5.72 -3.88 -17.38
CA GLY A 132 -6.27 -2.74 -18.12
C GLY A 132 -7.59 -2.24 -17.53
N TYR A 133 -8.52 -3.15 -17.21
CA TYR A 133 -9.80 -2.81 -16.61
C TYR A 133 -9.64 -2.26 -15.19
N ILE A 134 -8.77 -2.88 -14.38
CA ILE A 134 -8.51 -2.44 -13.00
C ILE A 134 -7.88 -1.05 -12.99
N LYS A 135 -6.95 -0.76 -13.90
CA LYS A 135 -6.37 0.57 -14.05
C LYS A 135 -7.37 1.60 -14.52
N GLN A 136 -8.30 1.22 -15.39
CA GLN A 136 -9.38 2.13 -15.80
C GLN A 136 -10.27 2.48 -14.61
N PHE A 137 -10.69 1.48 -13.83
CA PHE A 137 -11.44 1.68 -12.58
C PHE A 137 -10.72 2.63 -11.62
N VAL A 138 -9.41 2.45 -11.40
CA VAL A 138 -8.59 3.33 -10.57
C VAL A 138 -8.60 4.77 -11.10
N ARG A 139 -8.42 4.98 -12.41
CA ARG A 139 -8.45 6.31 -13.01
C ARG A 139 -9.81 6.98 -12.85
N ASP A 140 -10.88 6.25 -13.09
CA ASP A 140 -12.24 6.77 -12.95
C ASP A 140 -12.51 7.22 -11.50
N LYS A 141 -12.05 6.43 -10.51
CA LYS A 141 -12.16 6.77 -9.09
C LYS A 141 -11.37 8.01 -8.69
N LEU A 142 -10.16 8.19 -9.24
CA LEU A 142 -9.35 9.38 -8.97
C LEU A 142 -9.94 10.64 -9.63
N ILE A 143 -10.56 10.50 -10.81
CA ILE A 143 -11.31 11.59 -11.46
C ILE A 143 -12.54 11.96 -10.63
N GLU A 144 -13.30 10.97 -10.17
CA GLU A 144 -14.47 11.14 -9.30
C GLU A 144 -14.07 11.86 -8.00
N HIS A 145 -13.00 11.39 -7.34
CA HIS A 145 -12.44 12.03 -6.15
C HIS A 145 -12.14 13.50 -6.38
N ARG A 146 -11.37 13.82 -7.44
CA ARG A 146 -11.00 15.19 -7.76
C ARG A 146 -12.23 16.07 -7.98
N HIS A 147 -13.23 15.57 -8.71
CA HIS A 147 -14.46 16.32 -8.93
C HIS A 147 -15.20 16.55 -7.60
N PHE A 148 -15.34 15.51 -6.79
CA PHE A 148 -16.08 15.55 -5.53
C PHE A 148 -15.48 16.54 -4.53
N ILE A 149 -14.15 16.51 -4.32
CA ILE A 149 -13.50 17.45 -3.39
C ILE A 149 -13.63 18.90 -3.88
N THR A 150 -13.54 19.14 -5.20
CA THR A 150 -13.66 20.51 -5.74
C THR A 150 -15.08 21.06 -5.63
N THR A 151 -16.09 20.20 -5.74
CA THR A 151 -17.50 20.60 -5.67
C THR A 151 -17.99 20.74 -4.22
N TYR A 152 -17.59 19.83 -3.33
CA TYR A 152 -18.18 19.71 -1.99
C TYR A 152 -17.22 20.03 -0.83
N GLY A 153 -15.91 20.12 -1.07
CA GLY A 153 -14.91 20.39 -0.04
C GLY A 153 -14.82 19.29 1.04
N LYS A 154 -15.23 18.05 0.73
CA LYS A 154 -15.25 16.90 1.63
C LYS A 154 -14.79 15.66 0.89
N ASP A 155 -14.26 14.67 1.60
CA ASP A 155 -13.94 13.37 1.03
C ASP A 155 -15.20 12.63 0.58
N MET A 156 -15.05 11.74 -0.41
CA MET A 156 -16.17 10.97 -0.95
C MET A 156 -16.82 10.11 0.15
N PRO A 157 -18.16 9.94 0.14
CA PRO A 157 -18.86 9.15 1.16
C PRO A 157 -18.34 7.72 1.26
N GLU A 158 -17.91 7.12 0.15
CA GLU A 158 -17.34 5.77 0.13
C GLU A 158 -15.99 5.67 0.87
N ILE A 159 -15.24 6.78 0.97
CA ILE A 159 -13.98 6.84 1.71
C ILE A 159 -14.26 7.03 3.19
N ILE A 160 -15.11 8.00 3.54
CA ILE A 160 -15.43 8.35 4.93
C ILE A 160 -16.18 7.21 5.64
N ASN A 161 -17.11 6.57 4.94
CA ASN A 161 -17.95 5.51 5.50
C ASN A 161 -17.35 4.11 5.30
N TRP A 162 -16.13 4.01 4.76
CA TRP A 162 -15.48 2.74 4.53
C TRP A 162 -15.33 1.96 5.84
N LYS A 163 -15.67 0.67 5.80
CA LYS A 163 -15.46 -0.28 6.89
C LYS A 163 -14.98 -1.59 6.30
N TRP A 164 -14.01 -2.22 6.96
CA TRP A 164 -13.53 -3.53 6.57
C TRP A 164 -14.65 -4.56 6.56
N SER A 165 -14.90 -5.19 5.40
CA SER A 165 -16.00 -6.15 5.22
C SER A 165 -15.73 -7.55 5.79
N GLY A 166 -14.51 -7.82 6.27
CA GLY A 166 -14.19 -8.93 7.18
C GLY A 166 -14.90 -10.26 6.93
N THR A 167 -14.94 -10.77 5.69
CA THR A 167 -15.42 -12.13 5.46
C THR A 167 -14.32 -13.12 5.86
N TYR A 168 -14.53 -13.76 7.02
CA TYR A 168 -13.83 -14.99 7.39
C TYR A 168 -14.35 -16.10 6.47
N HIS A 169 -13.58 -16.46 5.44
CA HIS A 169 -13.78 -17.68 4.66
C HIS A 169 -12.71 -18.70 5.02
#